data_AF-A0A919X1W4-F1
#
_entry.id   AF-A0A919X1W4-F1
#
_cell.length_a   1.000
_cell.length_b   1.000
_cell.length_c   1.000
_cell.angle_alpha   90.00
_cell.angle_beta   90.00
_cell.angle_gamma   90.00
#
_symmetry.space_group_name_H-M   'P 1'
#
loop_
_entity.id
_entity.type
_entity.pdbx_description
1 polymer ?
#
loop_
_entity_poly.entity_id
_entity_poly.type
_entity_poly.pdbx_seq_one_letter_code
_entity_poly.pdbx_strand_id
1 'polypeptide(L)'
;MPSENTDILLKDCLIQDRLMEEEYGKLTEEEFKQIYIEETGQKPPETINIYYSEDYVNESEANGFNGTIIHFYDKNREINEAYTIARGSEGMELTEGNWRLDDWAYNTMGILTGQDAKQYEALISFDKQVTDEILTNTKQDDQELVKFGLGHSLGGNLITTVELLTDRFKDVYTTNHAPPTPHQLAEISAEFREDLAIEFNIDPYDDLAIYDIDLEELNTFTEEYYRENGENIHHRYINNEMMHVLSELDIFIETGTSTAIEGVDNEELDGLHDLVKAIPNEVVSNIQLYLAKNYSEVYSENGFDGLFQIVTGIDAEVMDDVFRVLSVTGDDWASKDNLESLYSIVTSSPGIIAEMKEKMPRFQQQIQTLNTHLPTILAEFQELGYLTEKQKNLILEEAKIIEENTEIIEESSQKLSTWNIFATTNSLVTIYLSYQIIKDSLGRISEETKDIQEAFMKSAESHKLGAVISALGALKGREYTDSGVIVTGTSESGGKIKLNLTSAIQIYERGIALVEEQQATCDKIRELFESEYLNDFIKRRDNVVEKIENMEANPHDYQYLLGDYPPSAYRVYQIKRIEVDYDIPGDIGFQESFENLLEHLEMEVNKSLQTLGIIRETLEQFFEKEEEIANSIFQGA
;
A
#
# COMPACT_ATOMS: atom_id res chain seq x y z
N MET A 1 0.96 -14.90 33.97
CA MET A 1 2.07 -13.92 34.01
C MET A 1 1.43 -12.54 33.87
N PRO A 2 1.95 -11.49 34.53
CA PRO A 2 1.35 -10.16 34.46
C PRO A 2 1.47 -9.57 33.05
N SER A 3 0.50 -8.74 32.70
CA SER A 3 0.30 -7.98 31.47
C SER A 3 1.55 -7.21 31.03
N GLU A 4 2.13 -7.61 29.90
CA GLU A 4 2.87 -6.68 29.05
C GLU A 4 1.85 -6.11 28.06
N ASN A 5 1.73 -4.77 28.01
CA ASN A 5 1.07 -4.07 26.91
C ASN A 5 1.65 -4.63 25.60
N THR A 6 0.89 -5.44 24.88
CA THR A 6 1.30 -5.97 23.59
C THR A 6 0.71 -5.07 22.52
N ASP A 7 1.51 -4.11 22.08
CA ASP A 7 1.21 -3.37 20.87
C ASP A 7 1.03 -4.39 19.71
N ILE A 8 -0.15 -4.40 19.08
CA ILE A 8 -0.60 -5.54 18.26
C ILE A 8 0.31 -5.77 17.04
N LEU A 9 0.80 -4.70 16.41
CA LEU A 9 1.57 -4.77 15.17
C LEU A 9 3.05 -4.38 15.33
N LEU A 10 3.50 -3.97 16.53
CA LEU A 10 4.86 -3.42 16.68
C LEU A 10 5.97 -4.47 16.75
N LYS A 11 5.65 -5.72 17.07
CA LYS A 11 6.69 -6.75 17.26
C LYS A 11 7.14 -7.44 15.97
N ASP A 12 6.43 -7.26 14.86
CA ASP A 12 6.74 -7.97 13.61
C ASP A 12 6.69 -7.05 12.39
N CYS A 13 7.86 -6.74 11.85
CA CYS A 13 8.01 -5.95 10.62
C CYS A 13 7.29 -6.59 9.43
N LEU A 14 7.16 -7.92 9.36
CA LEU A 14 6.44 -8.59 8.27
C LEU A 14 4.94 -8.29 8.29
N ILE A 15 4.34 -8.15 9.46
CA ILE A 15 2.93 -7.73 9.53
C ILE A 15 2.80 -6.31 8.99
N GLN A 16 3.67 -5.40 9.43
CA GLN A 16 3.67 -4.00 8.96
C GLN A 16 3.83 -3.91 7.44
N ASP A 17 4.84 -4.58 6.89
CA ASP A 17 5.16 -4.50 5.47
C ASP A 17 4.08 -5.16 4.60
N ARG A 18 3.51 -6.29 5.04
CA ARG A 18 2.37 -6.93 4.34
C ARG A 18 1.12 -6.06 4.38
N LEU A 19 0.82 -5.39 5.49
CA LEU A 19 -0.32 -4.47 5.55
C LEU A 19 -0.11 -3.25 4.65
N MET A 20 1.11 -2.71 4.58
CA MET A 20 1.45 -1.66 3.62
C MET A 20 1.37 -2.14 2.16
N GLU A 21 1.62 -3.42 1.89
CA GLU A 21 1.48 -4.00 0.54
C GLU A 21 0.01 -4.10 0.12
N GLU A 22 -0.87 -4.59 1.02
CA GLU A 22 -2.31 -4.67 0.75
C GLU A 22 -2.97 -3.28 0.55
N GLU A 23 -2.40 -2.22 1.15
CA GLU A 23 -2.86 -0.83 0.97
C GLU A 23 -2.79 -0.37 -0.50
N TYR A 24 -1.93 -0.95 -1.33
CA TYR A 24 -1.89 -0.65 -2.76
C TYR A 24 -3.14 -1.11 -3.51
N GLY A 25 -3.84 -2.13 -3.00
CA GLY A 25 -5.12 -2.60 -3.53
C GLY A 25 -6.30 -1.92 -2.84
N LYS A 26 -6.58 -2.37 -1.62
CA LYS A 26 -7.53 -1.82 -0.64
C LYS A 26 -7.57 -2.79 0.55
N LEU A 27 -6.89 -2.45 1.64
CA LEU A 27 -6.80 -3.33 2.80
C LEU A 27 -8.18 -3.59 3.44
N THR A 28 -8.55 -4.86 3.58
CA THR A 28 -9.80 -5.29 4.23
C THR A 28 -9.57 -5.93 5.60
N GLU A 29 -10.65 -6.03 6.38
CA GLU A 29 -10.63 -6.66 7.71
C GLU A 29 -10.22 -8.14 7.62
N GLU A 30 -10.67 -8.84 6.57
CA GLU A 30 -10.36 -10.26 6.38
C GLU A 30 -8.89 -10.47 5.98
N GLU A 31 -8.33 -9.62 5.14
CA GLU A 31 -6.89 -9.63 4.82
C GLU A 31 -6.05 -9.35 6.05
N PHE A 32 -6.42 -8.34 6.86
CA PHE A 32 -5.76 -8.09 8.14
C PHE A 32 -5.78 -9.32 9.05
N LYS A 33 -6.96 -9.92 9.28
CA LYS A 33 -7.09 -11.10 10.15
C LYS A 33 -6.24 -12.25 9.64
N GLN A 34 -6.24 -12.47 8.33
CA GLN A 34 -5.44 -13.51 7.70
C GLN A 34 -3.94 -13.27 7.92
N ILE A 35 -3.44 -12.07 7.61
CA ILE A 35 -2.03 -11.70 7.84
C ILE A 35 -1.67 -11.89 9.32
N TYR A 36 -2.49 -11.38 10.23
CA TYR A 36 -2.23 -11.46 11.66
C TYR A 36 -2.13 -12.91 12.15
N ILE A 37 -3.03 -13.81 11.71
CA ILE A 37 -3.00 -15.22 12.09
C ILE A 37 -1.81 -15.95 11.44
N GLU A 38 -1.49 -15.65 10.18
CA GLU A 38 -0.35 -16.24 9.47
C GLU A 38 0.99 -15.87 10.12
N GLU A 39 1.14 -14.63 10.59
CA GLU A 39 2.38 -14.17 11.21
C GLU A 39 2.47 -14.52 12.70
N THR A 40 1.38 -14.43 13.45
CA THR A 40 1.41 -14.59 14.92
C THR A 40 0.90 -15.94 15.42
N GLY A 41 0.11 -16.66 14.63
CA GLY A 41 -0.66 -17.83 15.09
C GLY A 41 -1.75 -17.51 16.12
N GLN A 42 -1.99 -16.24 16.43
CA GLN A 42 -2.94 -15.80 17.45
C GLN A 42 -4.24 -15.27 16.85
N LYS A 43 -5.30 -15.30 17.66
CA LYS A 43 -6.55 -14.65 17.28
C LYS A 43 -6.36 -13.13 17.26
N PRO A 44 -6.87 -12.44 16.22
CA PRO A 44 -6.84 -10.99 16.16
C PRO A 44 -7.73 -10.35 17.25
N PRO A 45 -7.62 -9.03 17.47
CA PRO A 45 -8.48 -8.30 18.41
C PRO A 45 -9.98 -8.48 18.11
N GLU A 46 -10.83 -8.35 19.13
CA GLU A 46 -12.27 -8.57 19.01
C GLU A 46 -12.94 -7.57 18.06
N THR A 47 -12.52 -6.30 18.10
CA THR A 47 -13.03 -5.24 17.21
C THR A 47 -11.91 -4.69 16.35
N ILE A 48 -12.14 -4.71 15.03
CA ILE A 48 -11.27 -4.11 14.01
C ILE A 48 -12.17 -3.20 13.18
N ASN A 49 -11.90 -1.89 13.20
CA ASN A 49 -12.55 -0.93 12.30
C ASN A 49 -11.54 -0.44 11.29
N ILE A 50 -11.93 -0.35 10.02
CA ILE A 50 -11.09 0.16 8.95
C ILE A 50 -11.74 1.40 8.38
N TYR A 51 -10.96 2.48 8.31
CA TYR A 51 -11.34 3.77 7.77
C TYR A 51 -10.50 4.05 6.54
N TYR A 52 -11.12 4.47 5.44
CA TYR A 52 -10.42 4.77 4.19
C TYR A 52 -10.47 6.27 3.92
N SER A 53 -9.38 6.87 3.44
CA SER A 53 -9.30 8.31 3.19
C SER A 53 -10.38 8.82 2.23
N GLU A 54 -10.84 7.99 1.28
CA GLU A 54 -11.91 8.29 0.31
C GLU A 54 -13.25 8.70 0.97
N ASP A 55 -13.49 8.26 2.21
CA ASP A 55 -14.71 8.58 2.96
C ASP A 55 -14.60 9.92 3.73
N TYR A 56 -13.39 10.48 3.86
CA TYR A 56 -13.09 11.62 4.75
C TYR A 56 -12.45 12.82 4.03
N VAL A 57 -11.80 12.60 2.88
CA VAL A 57 -11.10 13.63 2.12
C VAL A 57 -11.69 13.73 0.73
N ASN A 58 -11.95 14.97 0.30
CA ASN A 58 -12.42 15.24 -1.06
C ASN A 58 -11.27 14.96 -2.05
N GLU A 59 -11.52 14.10 -3.05
CA GLU A 59 -10.53 13.68 -4.06
C GLU A 59 -9.86 14.88 -4.76
N SER A 60 -10.61 15.95 -5.05
CA SER A 60 -10.07 17.16 -5.68
C SER A 60 -9.11 17.95 -4.78
N GLU A 61 -9.17 17.74 -3.46
CA GLU A 61 -8.32 18.38 -2.44
C GLU A 61 -7.17 17.46 -2.01
N ALA A 62 -7.31 16.14 -2.21
CA ALA A 62 -6.34 15.13 -1.80
C ALA A 62 -5.09 15.06 -2.70
N ASN A 63 -5.16 15.59 -3.93
CA ASN A 63 -4.08 15.54 -4.93
C ASN A 63 -3.41 14.16 -5.04
N GLY A 64 -4.22 13.10 -5.13
CA GLY A 64 -3.76 11.71 -5.22
C GLY A 64 -3.57 10.98 -3.89
N PHE A 65 -3.62 11.68 -2.74
CA PHE A 65 -3.45 11.04 -1.42
C PHE A 65 -4.44 9.89 -1.20
N ASN A 66 -3.90 8.75 -0.77
CA ASN A 66 -4.65 7.57 -0.36
C ASN A 66 -4.03 6.98 0.91
N GLY A 67 -4.88 6.53 1.82
CA GLY A 67 -4.44 5.90 3.05
C GLY A 67 -5.60 5.27 3.82
N THR A 68 -5.22 4.40 4.75
CA THR A 68 -6.13 3.63 5.60
C THR A 68 -5.76 3.81 7.07
N ILE A 69 -6.76 3.93 7.93
CA ILE A 69 -6.57 3.86 9.39
C ILE A 69 -7.25 2.59 9.91
N ILE A 70 -6.48 1.73 10.57
CA ILE A 70 -6.99 0.55 11.25
C ILE A 70 -7.10 0.86 12.74
N HIS A 71 -8.29 0.76 13.31
CA HIS A 71 -8.54 0.89 14.74
C HIS A 71 -8.80 -0.47 15.37
N PHE A 72 -7.95 -0.86 16.31
CA PHE A 72 -8.15 -2.03 17.14
C PHE A 72 -8.67 -1.63 18.51
N TYR A 73 -9.73 -2.32 18.93
CA TYR A 73 -10.33 -2.12 20.23
C TYR A 73 -10.63 -3.45 20.91
N ASP A 74 -10.06 -3.64 22.09
CA ASP A 74 -10.35 -4.76 22.99
C ASP A 74 -10.21 -4.31 24.44
N LYS A 75 -11.36 -4.11 25.08
CA LYS A 75 -11.43 -3.67 26.46
C LYS A 75 -10.78 -4.64 27.45
N ASN A 76 -10.88 -5.96 27.19
CA ASN A 76 -10.36 -6.98 28.09
C ASN A 76 -8.83 -7.09 28.01
N ARG A 77 -8.26 -6.78 26.84
CA ARG A 77 -6.82 -6.77 26.58
C ARG A 77 -6.17 -5.39 26.77
N GLU A 78 -6.95 -4.39 27.16
CA GLU A 78 -6.52 -2.99 27.28
C GLU A 78 -5.97 -2.39 25.98
N ILE A 79 -6.59 -2.75 24.85
CA ILE A 79 -6.20 -2.32 23.52
C ILE A 79 -7.12 -1.19 23.05
N ASN A 80 -6.54 -0.04 22.73
CA ASN A 80 -7.17 1.06 22.01
C ASN A 80 -6.10 1.71 21.11
N GLU A 81 -5.87 1.12 19.95
CA GLU A 81 -4.73 1.46 19.06
C GLU A 81 -5.24 1.82 17.67
N ALA A 82 -4.67 2.86 17.06
CA ALA A 82 -4.92 3.21 15.65
C ALA A 82 -3.62 3.21 14.84
N TYR A 83 -3.63 2.54 13.71
CA TYR A 83 -2.50 2.45 12.79
C TYR A 83 -2.85 3.18 11.50
N THR A 84 -2.16 4.28 11.23
CA THR A 84 -2.34 5.09 10.03
C THR A 84 -1.36 4.63 8.98
N ILE A 85 -1.87 4.14 7.85
CA ILE A 85 -1.09 3.65 6.73
C ILE A 85 -1.26 4.65 5.58
N ALA A 86 -0.19 5.35 5.23
CA ALA A 86 -0.17 6.16 4.02
C ALA A 86 0.37 5.32 2.87
N ARG A 87 -0.33 5.34 1.73
CA ARG A 87 0.07 4.59 0.54
C ARG A 87 1.25 5.26 -0.14
N GLY A 88 2.19 4.48 -0.66
CA GLY A 88 3.26 4.97 -1.52
C GLY A 88 2.81 5.21 -2.97
N SER A 89 3.72 5.68 -3.81
CA SER A 89 3.44 5.93 -5.23
C SER A 89 3.18 4.61 -5.96
N GLU A 90 2.12 4.57 -6.78
CA GLU A 90 1.91 3.46 -7.71
C GLU A 90 2.98 3.45 -8.82
N GLY A 91 3.33 2.26 -9.31
CA GLY A 91 4.39 2.10 -10.30
C GLY A 91 4.17 2.95 -11.56
N MET A 92 5.27 3.41 -12.16
CA MET A 92 5.23 4.00 -13.51
C MET A 92 4.77 2.93 -14.51
N GLU A 93 3.48 2.81 -14.76
CA GLU A 93 3.00 2.07 -15.93
C GLU A 93 3.38 2.87 -17.18
N LEU A 94 4.48 2.49 -17.82
CA LEU A 94 4.89 2.95 -19.15
C LEU A 94 3.92 2.51 -20.27
N THR A 95 2.69 2.14 -19.93
CA THR A 95 1.66 1.66 -20.86
C THR A 95 0.36 2.45 -20.73
N GLU A 96 -0.20 2.77 -21.89
CA GLU A 96 -1.31 3.67 -22.16
C GLU A 96 -2.47 3.61 -21.15
N GLY A 97 -2.61 4.66 -20.33
CA GLY A 97 -3.93 5.15 -19.88
C GLY A 97 -4.30 5.03 -18.40
N ASN A 98 -3.50 4.40 -17.54
CA ASN A 98 -3.78 4.25 -16.09
C ASN A 98 -2.64 4.79 -15.20
N TRP A 99 -1.94 5.83 -15.65
CA TRP A 99 -0.86 6.45 -14.89
C TRP A 99 -1.45 7.38 -13.81
N ARG A 100 -1.13 7.17 -12.52
CA ARG A 100 -1.42 8.15 -11.46
C ARG A 100 -0.38 9.26 -11.46
N LEU A 101 -0.63 10.29 -12.28
CA LEU A 101 0.24 11.46 -12.40
C LEU A 101 0.45 12.18 -11.05
N ASP A 102 -0.56 12.17 -10.18
CA ASP A 102 -0.57 12.97 -8.95
C ASP A 102 0.50 12.52 -7.92
N ASP A 103 0.77 11.22 -7.79
CA ASP A 103 1.79 10.72 -6.85
C ASP A 103 3.21 11.11 -7.28
N TRP A 104 3.51 10.97 -8.58
CA TRP A 104 4.81 11.35 -9.15
C TRP A 104 4.97 12.87 -9.25
N ALA A 105 3.87 13.59 -9.47
CA ALA A 105 3.80 15.03 -9.36
C ALA A 105 4.15 15.46 -7.93
N TYR A 106 3.59 14.83 -6.91
CA TYR A 106 3.87 15.16 -5.52
C TYR A 106 5.32 14.78 -5.12
N ASN A 107 5.87 13.65 -5.57
CA ASN A 107 7.28 13.33 -5.34
C ASN A 107 8.20 14.45 -5.86
N THR A 108 7.86 15.03 -7.01
CA THR A 108 8.65 16.10 -7.62
C THR A 108 8.36 17.46 -6.96
N MET A 109 7.09 17.80 -6.77
CA MET A 109 6.67 19.13 -6.32
C MET A 109 6.64 19.26 -4.80
N GLY A 110 6.07 18.28 -4.12
CA GLY A 110 5.99 18.27 -2.67
C GLY A 110 7.34 17.95 -2.04
N ILE A 111 7.94 16.81 -2.39
CA ILE A 111 9.18 16.34 -1.74
C ILE A 111 10.41 17.06 -2.31
N LEU A 112 10.68 16.92 -3.61
CA LEU A 112 11.94 17.41 -4.19
C LEU A 112 12.02 18.95 -4.18
N THR A 113 10.95 19.66 -4.54
CA THR A 113 10.98 21.13 -4.56
C THR A 113 10.36 21.80 -3.33
N GLY A 114 9.43 21.18 -2.60
CA GLY A 114 8.71 21.89 -1.53
C GLY A 114 7.84 23.03 -2.06
N GLN A 115 6.97 22.72 -3.01
CA GLN A 115 6.02 23.65 -3.64
C GLN A 115 4.58 23.09 -3.64
N ASP A 116 4.35 21.95 -2.98
CA ASP A 116 3.04 21.35 -2.81
C ASP A 116 2.91 20.67 -1.44
N ALA A 117 1.92 21.10 -0.64
CA ALA A 117 1.61 20.53 0.66
C ALA A 117 0.33 19.67 0.68
N LYS A 118 -0.38 19.53 -0.45
CA LYS A 118 -1.77 19.00 -0.47
C LYS A 118 -1.90 17.57 0.06
N GLN A 119 -1.01 16.65 -0.32
CA GLN A 119 -1.08 15.28 0.19
C GLN A 119 -0.82 15.21 1.71
N TYR A 120 0.07 16.06 2.23
CA TYR A 120 0.26 16.21 3.68
C TYR A 120 -1.00 16.74 4.37
N GLU A 121 -1.61 17.82 3.83
CA GLU A 121 -2.82 18.41 4.39
C GLU A 121 -3.99 17.41 4.40
N ALA A 122 -4.12 16.62 3.34
CA ALA A 122 -5.09 15.54 3.21
C ALA A 122 -4.90 14.46 4.29
N LEU A 123 -3.66 13.99 4.49
CA LEU A 123 -3.34 13.01 5.52
C LEU A 123 -3.66 13.52 6.93
N ILE A 124 -3.25 14.76 7.25
CA ILE A 124 -3.55 15.38 8.55
C ILE A 124 -5.06 15.53 8.77
N SER A 125 -5.79 15.95 7.74
CA SER A 125 -7.25 16.10 7.80
C SER A 125 -7.93 14.76 8.05
N PHE A 126 -7.55 13.73 7.29
CA PHE A 126 -8.05 12.37 7.44
C PHE A 126 -7.81 11.83 8.85
N ASP A 127 -6.56 11.89 9.31
CA ASP A 127 -6.16 11.40 10.62
C ASP A 127 -6.90 12.11 11.77
N LYS A 128 -7.08 13.44 11.69
CA LYS A 128 -7.85 14.20 12.69
C LYS A 128 -9.31 13.78 12.73
N GLN A 129 -9.96 13.67 11.57
CA GLN A 129 -11.39 13.30 11.50
C GLN A 129 -11.64 11.89 12.05
N VAL A 130 -10.81 10.92 11.67
CA VAL A 130 -10.93 9.54 12.19
C VAL A 130 -10.60 9.48 13.68
N THR A 131 -9.58 10.21 14.15
CA THR A 131 -9.26 10.30 15.58
C THR A 131 -10.47 10.80 16.39
N ASP A 132 -11.14 11.86 15.93
CA ASP A 132 -12.32 12.43 16.61
C ASP A 132 -13.50 11.45 16.62
N GLU A 133 -13.68 10.68 15.54
CA GLU A 133 -14.69 9.63 15.44
C GLU A 133 -14.42 8.49 16.42
N ILE A 134 -13.20 7.93 16.41
CA ILE A 134 -12.76 6.87 17.34
C ILE A 134 -12.97 7.33 18.78
N LEU A 135 -12.43 8.50 19.13
CA LEU A 135 -12.54 9.05 20.47
C LEU A 135 -14.00 9.27 20.87
N THR A 136 -14.90 9.61 19.93
CA THR A 136 -16.33 9.76 20.21
C THR A 136 -17.01 8.42 20.49
N ASN A 137 -16.59 7.36 19.82
CA ASN A 137 -17.14 6.01 20.00
C ASN A 137 -16.61 5.32 21.27
N THR A 138 -15.41 5.68 21.75
CA THR A 138 -14.75 5.07 22.91
C THR A 138 -14.81 5.90 24.21
N LYS A 139 -15.49 7.08 24.21
CA LYS A 139 -15.54 8.03 25.35
C LYS A 139 -15.88 7.44 26.72
N GLN A 140 -16.57 6.30 26.79
CA GLN A 140 -17.06 5.74 28.05
C GLN A 140 -16.06 4.82 28.75
N ASP A 141 -14.95 4.48 28.10
CA ASP A 141 -14.08 3.38 28.51
C ASP A 141 -12.75 3.81 29.16
N ASP A 142 -12.48 5.13 29.28
CA ASP A 142 -11.31 5.73 29.96
C ASP A 142 -9.94 5.23 29.46
N GLN A 143 -9.89 4.58 28.28
CA GLN A 143 -8.66 4.13 27.62
C GLN A 143 -8.15 5.18 26.64
N GLU A 144 -6.89 5.58 26.79
CA GLU A 144 -6.21 6.48 25.86
C GLU A 144 -6.04 5.82 24.49
N LEU A 145 -6.24 6.59 23.41
CA LEU A 145 -5.99 6.12 22.07
C LEU A 145 -4.49 6.26 21.76
N VAL A 146 -3.81 5.15 21.56
CA VAL A 146 -2.41 5.11 21.12
C VAL A 146 -2.39 5.05 19.60
N LYS A 147 -1.52 5.82 18.96
CA LYS A 147 -1.48 5.94 17.50
C LYS A 147 -0.12 5.58 16.93
N PHE A 148 -0.10 4.97 15.75
CA PHE A 148 1.11 4.58 15.03
C PHE A 148 1.03 5.01 13.58
N GLY A 149 2.17 5.36 13.00
CA GLY A 149 2.30 5.68 11.58
C GLY A 149 3.04 4.58 10.84
N LEU A 150 2.51 4.15 9.69
CA LEU A 150 3.13 3.18 8.79
C LEU A 150 3.20 3.76 7.37
N GLY A 151 4.34 3.62 6.70
CA GLY A 151 4.43 4.09 5.32
C GLY A 151 5.58 3.51 4.51
N HIS A 152 5.33 3.28 3.23
CA HIS A 152 6.32 2.84 2.25
C HIS A 152 6.51 3.91 1.17
N SER A 153 7.73 4.10 0.68
CA SER A 153 8.02 5.06 -0.40
C SER A 153 7.50 6.47 -0.07
N LEU A 154 6.67 7.08 -0.93
CA LEU A 154 5.94 8.33 -0.68
C LEU A 154 5.09 8.30 0.60
N GLY A 155 4.43 7.19 0.92
CA GLY A 155 3.66 7.07 2.16
C GLY A 155 4.54 7.16 3.40
N GLY A 156 5.76 6.63 3.31
CA GLY A 156 6.78 6.76 4.36
C GLY A 156 7.24 8.20 4.53
N ASN A 157 7.42 8.95 3.44
CA ASN A 157 7.70 10.39 3.48
C ASN A 157 6.58 11.16 4.22
N LEU A 158 5.32 10.94 3.83
CA LEU A 158 4.18 11.66 4.37
C LEU A 158 4.02 11.42 5.88
N ILE A 159 4.10 10.16 6.33
CA ILE A 159 3.98 9.82 7.76
C ILE A 159 5.15 10.38 8.57
N THR A 160 6.38 10.30 8.04
CA THR A 160 7.56 10.91 8.67
C THR A 160 7.35 12.41 8.81
N THR A 161 6.92 13.09 7.74
CA THR A 161 6.66 14.54 7.75
C THR A 161 5.57 14.93 8.74
N VAL A 162 4.49 14.15 8.84
CA VAL A 162 3.46 14.35 9.87
C VAL A 162 4.05 14.27 11.27
N GLU A 163 4.88 13.27 11.53
CA GLU A 163 5.45 13.09 12.86
C GLU A 163 6.38 14.24 13.24
N LEU A 164 7.33 14.58 12.36
CA LEU A 164 8.25 15.70 12.57
C LEU A 164 7.53 17.02 12.88
N LEU A 165 6.36 17.25 12.26
CA LEU A 165 5.62 18.50 12.40
C LEU A 165 4.59 18.52 13.53
N THR A 166 4.15 17.35 14.01
CA THR A 166 2.94 17.29 14.85
C THR A 166 3.00 16.37 16.06
N ASP A 167 4.02 15.50 16.20
CA ASP A 167 4.18 14.57 17.34
C ASP A 167 2.88 13.78 17.61
N ARG A 168 2.34 13.16 16.56
CA ARG A 168 0.98 12.57 16.55
C ARG A 168 0.97 11.08 16.78
N PHE A 169 2.09 10.41 16.55
CA PHE A 169 2.23 8.98 16.66
C PHE A 169 3.15 8.67 17.85
N LYS A 170 2.86 7.56 18.52
CA LYS A 170 3.76 7.01 19.53
C LYS A 170 5.06 6.55 18.86
N ASP A 171 4.93 5.83 17.75
CA ASP A 171 6.04 5.35 16.92
C ASP A 171 5.64 5.40 15.44
N VAL A 172 6.63 5.66 14.58
CA VAL A 172 6.50 5.61 13.11
C VAL A 172 7.41 4.53 12.55
N TYR A 173 6.87 3.68 11.69
CA TYR A 173 7.65 2.66 10.96
C TYR A 173 7.53 2.87 9.47
N THR A 174 8.67 2.99 8.81
CA THR A 174 8.70 3.14 7.37
C THR A 174 9.65 2.14 6.72
N THR A 175 9.33 1.78 5.47
CA THR A 175 10.09 0.82 4.68
C THR A 175 10.41 1.43 3.32
N ASN A 176 11.68 1.44 2.93
CA ASN A 176 12.18 2.06 1.68
C ASN A 176 11.56 3.45 1.45
N HIS A 177 11.50 4.28 2.49
CA HIS A 177 10.82 5.56 2.42
C HIS A 177 11.60 6.59 1.58
N ALA A 178 10.91 7.57 1.04
CA ALA A 178 11.55 8.79 0.56
C ALA A 178 11.81 9.72 1.75
N PRO A 179 13.07 10.08 2.08
CA PRO A 179 13.31 11.02 3.16
C PRO A 179 12.70 12.40 2.87
N PRO A 180 12.33 13.18 3.90
CA PRO A 180 11.88 14.55 3.70
C PRO A 180 13.04 15.46 3.27
N THR A 181 12.69 16.62 2.70
CA THR A 181 13.65 17.68 2.38
C THR A 181 13.37 18.93 3.24
N PRO A 182 14.37 19.80 3.48
CA PRO A 182 14.13 21.08 4.15
C PRO A 182 13.11 21.95 3.43
N HIS A 183 13.11 21.89 2.10
CA HIS A 183 12.19 22.62 1.24
C HIS A 183 10.74 22.17 1.46
N GLN A 184 10.50 20.86 1.52
CA GLN A 184 9.19 20.30 1.85
C GLN A 184 8.71 20.78 3.23
N LEU A 185 9.58 20.69 4.24
CA LEU A 185 9.24 21.08 5.61
C LEU A 185 8.97 22.59 5.73
N ALA A 186 9.75 23.43 5.05
CA ALA A 186 9.54 24.87 4.99
C ALA A 186 8.25 25.23 4.26
N GLU A 187 7.85 24.46 3.25
CA GLU A 187 6.57 24.65 2.57
C GLU A 187 5.40 24.43 3.53
N ILE A 188 5.46 23.34 4.28
CA ILE A 188 4.36 22.90 5.13
C ILE A 188 4.30 23.66 6.47
N SER A 189 5.45 23.98 7.06
CA SER A 189 5.55 24.58 8.40
C SER A 189 5.96 26.04 8.35
N ALA A 190 4.97 26.92 8.56
CA ALA A 190 5.21 28.36 8.65
C ALA A 190 6.16 28.73 9.80
N GLU A 191 6.09 28.02 10.93
CA GLU A 191 6.98 28.25 12.08
C GLU A 191 8.44 27.93 11.73
N PHE A 192 8.68 26.77 11.12
CA PHE A 192 10.01 26.39 10.66
C PHE A 192 10.55 27.34 9.58
N ARG A 193 9.70 27.78 8.65
CA ARG A 193 10.06 28.78 7.63
C ARG A 193 10.47 30.12 8.25
N GLU A 194 9.77 30.57 9.29
CA GLU A 194 10.10 31.79 10.03
C GLU A 194 11.46 31.66 10.73
N ASP A 195 11.73 30.53 11.38
CA ASP A 195 13.00 30.28 12.07
C ASP A 195 14.18 30.13 11.11
N LEU A 196 13.98 29.46 9.97
CA LEU A 196 14.94 29.43 8.86
C LEU A 196 15.27 30.85 8.37
N ALA A 197 14.24 31.69 8.18
CA ALA A 197 14.44 33.05 7.71
C ALA A 197 15.23 33.92 8.68
N ILE A 198 15.07 33.70 9.98
CA ILE A 198 15.85 34.37 11.03
C ILE A 198 17.31 33.91 11.00
N GLU A 199 17.56 32.59 10.93
CA GLU A 199 18.92 32.04 10.95
C GLU A 199 19.74 32.47 9.72
N PHE A 200 19.16 32.33 8.53
CA PHE A 200 19.86 32.58 7.27
C PHE A 200 19.67 34.00 6.73
N ASN A 201 18.89 34.85 7.42
CA ASN A 201 18.59 36.23 7.03
C ASN A 201 18.03 36.32 5.58
N ILE A 202 17.05 35.46 5.29
CA ILE A 202 16.28 35.44 4.04
C ILE A 202 14.88 36.05 4.25
N ASP A 203 14.18 36.37 3.15
CA ASP A 203 12.79 36.86 3.24
C ASP A 203 11.83 35.67 3.34
N PRO A 204 11.07 35.49 4.44
CA PRO A 204 10.15 34.36 4.60
C PRO A 204 8.94 34.42 3.65
N TYR A 205 8.73 35.54 2.95
CA TYR A 205 7.67 35.72 1.95
C TYR A 205 8.17 35.52 0.51
N ASP A 206 9.45 35.27 0.31
CA ASP A 206 10.01 34.86 -0.97
C ASP A 206 10.21 33.34 -0.95
N ASP A 207 9.27 32.61 -1.55
CA ASP A 207 9.28 31.13 -1.59
C ASP A 207 10.53 30.56 -2.27
N LEU A 208 11.30 31.39 -2.99
CA LEU A 208 12.53 31.00 -3.67
C LEU A 208 13.80 31.34 -2.88
N ALA A 209 13.71 32.09 -1.78
CA ALA A 209 14.89 32.53 -1.04
C ALA A 209 15.60 31.38 -0.30
N ILE A 210 14.89 30.30 0.00
CA ILE A 210 15.46 29.09 0.61
C ILE A 210 16.50 28.40 -0.29
N TYR A 211 16.36 28.50 -1.62
CA TYR A 211 17.30 27.88 -2.57
C TYR A 211 18.63 28.63 -2.70
N ASP A 212 18.76 29.82 -2.10
CA ASP A 212 20.02 30.56 -2.04
C ASP A 212 20.89 30.13 -0.84
N ILE A 213 20.38 29.25 0.03
CA ILE A 213 21.11 28.70 1.18
C ILE A 213 21.97 27.51 0.72
N ASP A 214 23.17 27.38 1.30
CA ASP A 214 24.01 26.20 1.10
C ASP A 214 23.31 24.93 1.62
N LEU A 215 23.28 23.86 0.82
CA LEU A 215 22.54 22.64 1.16
C LEU A 215 23.03 21.96 2.44
N GLU A 216 24.34 21.96 2.70
CA GLU A 216 24.92 21.34 3.90
C GLU A 216 24.48 22.10 5.15
N GLU A 217 24.52 23.44 5.10
CA GLU A 217 24.04 24.31 6.19
C GLU A 217 22.54 24.16 6.42
N LEU A 218 21.75 24.11 5.33
CA LEU A 218 20.30 23.97 5.38
C LEU A 218 19.87 22.62 6.00
N ASN A 219 20.48 21.51 5.58
CA ASN A 219 20.19 20.20 6.15
C ASN A 219 20.58 20.13 7.62
N THR A 220 21.80 20.58 7.97
CA THR A 220 22.28 20.57 9.36
C THR A 220 21.33 21.33 10.29
N PHE A 221 20.87 22.51 9.86
CA PHE A 221 19.89 23.28 10.64
C PHE A 221 18.57 22.51 10.79
N THR A 222 18.07 21.94 9.70
CA THR A 222 16.79 21.21 9.67
C THR A 222 16.81 19.97 10.56
N GLU A 223 17.88 19.18 10.49
CA GLU A 223 18.05 17.97 11.30
C GLU A 223 18.11 18.29 12.79
N GLU A 224 18.86 19.32 13.20
CA GLU A 224 18.87 19.73 14.61
C GLU A 224 17.52 20.29 15.05
N TYR A 225 16.83 21.04 14.18
CA TYR A 225 15.50 21.59 14.48
C TYR A 225 14.48 20.48 14.78
N TYR A 226 14.50 19.39 14.01
CA TYR A 226 13.53 18.29 14.14
C TYR A 226 14.06 17.09 14.93
N ARG A 227 15.26 17.15 15.51
CA ARG A 227 15.91 16.03 16.19
C ARG A 227 15.03 15.40 17.28
N GLU A 228 14.37 16.22 18.10
CA GLU A 228 13.52 15.73 19.19
C GLU A 228 12.23 15.08 18.67
N ASN A 229 11.59 15.68 17.66
CA ASN A 229 10.37 15.14 17.05
C ASN A 229 10.63 13.89 16.18
N GLY A 230 11.89 13.63 15.83
CA GLY A 230 12.28 12.47 15.03
C GLY A 230 12.65 11.22 15.86
N GLU A 231 12.71 11.29 17.20
CA GLU A 231 13.29 10.21 18.03
C GLU A 231 12.53 8.86 17.93
N ASN A 232 11.24 8.90 17.63
CA ASN A 232 10.34 7.74 17.54
C ASN A 232 10.10 7.26 16.09
N ILE A 233 10.93 7.72 15.15
CA ILE A 233 10.84 7.34 13.74
C ILE A 233 11.85 6.21 13.44
N HIS A 234 11.34 5.14 12.85
CA HIS A 234 12.09 3.93 12.53
C HIS A 234 12.00 3.62 11.04
N HIS A 235 13.12 3.77 10.35
CA HIS A 235 13.29 3.49 8.93
C HIS A 235 13.94 2.13 8.73
N ARG A 236 13.39 1.34 7.81
CA ARG A 236 14.00 0.13 7.29
C ARG A 236 14.23 0.28 5.80
N TYR A 237 15.34 -0.25 5.31
CA TYR A 237 15.67 -0.15 3.90
C TYR A 237 16.46 -1.37 3.42
N ILE A 238 16.34 -1.70 2.13
CA ILE A 238 17.31 -2.56 1.43
C ILE A 238 18.46 -1.66 0.98
N ASN A 239 19.73 -2.05 1.11
CA ASN A 239 20.83 -1.10 0.86
C ASN A 239 20.79 -0.56 -0.58
N ASN A 240 20.66 -1.43 -1.56
CA ASN A 240 20.77 -1.00 -2.96
C ASN A 240 19.42 -0.68 -3.62
N GLU A 241 18.41 -0.34 -2.83
CA GLU A 241 17.11 0.12 -3.32
C GLU A 241 17.14 1.59 -3.72
N MET A 242 16.25 1.97 -4.63
CA MET A 242 16.36 3.24 -5.35
C MET A 242 16.33 4.46 -4.43
N MET A 243 15.51 4.47 -3.38
CA MET A 243 15.40 5.64 -2.50
C MET A 243 16.59 5.78 -1.56
N HIS A 244 17.14 4.69 -1.03
CA HIS A 244 18.37 4.72 -0.26
C HIS A 244 19.58 5.13 -1.12
N VAL A 245 19.62 4.68 -2.37
CA VAL A 245 20.62 5.15 -3.34
C VAL A 245 20.47 6.66 -3.59
N LEU A 246 19.24 7.15 -3.77
CA LEU A 246 18.97 8.58 -3.99
C LEU A 246 19.15 9.44 -2.74
N SER A 247 19.08 8.86 -1.54
CA SER A 247 19.32 9.60 -0.28
C SER A 247 20.78 10.04 -0.12
N GLU A 248 21.70 9.57 -0.98
CA GLU A 248 23.07 10.10 -1.07
C GLU A 248 23.13 11.54 -1.61
N LEU A 249 22.03 12.08 -2.14
CA LEU A 249 21.94 13.49 -2.50
C LEU A 249 21.77 14.34 -1.23
N ASP A 250 22.58 15.40 -1.10
CA ASP A 250 22.56 16.34 0.03
C ASP A 250 21.29 17.23 0.09
N ILE A 251 20.17 16.79 -0.47
CA ILE A 251 18.87 17.49 -0.40
C ILE A 251 17.92 16.87 0.63
N PHE A 252 18.21 15.64 1.04
CA PHE A 252 17.43 14.86 1.97
C PHE A 252 17.99 15.04 3.37
N ILE A 253 17.11 15.05 4.37
CA ILE A 253 17.52 15.03 5.77
C ILE A 253 17.40 13.62 6.33
N GLU A 254 18.25 13.30 7.30
CA GLU A 254 18.13 12.07 8.09
C GLU A 254 17.50 12.37 9.46
N THR A 255 16.41 11.66 9.78
CA THR A 255 15.76 11.73 11.09
C THR A 255 15.53 10.34 11.66
N GLY A 256 15.45 10.22 12.98
CA GLY A 256 15.16 8.96 13.64
C GLY A 256 16.26 7.90 13.50
N THR A 257 15.86 6.65 13.31
CA THR A 257 16.75 5.48 13.28
C THR A 257 16.59 4.71 11.97
N SER A 258 17.70 4.38 11.33
CA SER A 258 17.71 3.66 10.04
C SER A 258 18.37 2.29 10.18
N THR A 259 17.71 1.24 9.69
CA THR A 259 18.18 -0.15 9.78
C THR A 259 18.14 -0.84 8.42
N ALA A 260 19.29 -1.30 7.94
CA ALA A 260 19.37 -2.10 6.72
C ALA A 260 18.78 -3.51 6.93
N ILE A 261 18.10 -4.04 5.92
CA ILE A 261 17.61 -5.42 5.89
C ILE A 261 18.73 -6.32 5.38
N GLU A 262 19.34 -7.09 6.28
CA GLU A 262 20.49 -7.94 5.95
C GLU A 262 20.15 -9.07 4.96
N GLY A 263 21.11 -9.37 4.08
CA GLY A 263 21.06 -10.56 3.22
C GLY A 263 20.23 -10.42 1.93
N VAL A 264 19.85 -9.19 1.59
CA VAL A 264 19.00 -8.86 0.43
C VAL A 264 19.74 -8.04 -0.62
N ASP A 265 20.89 -7.48 -0.25
CA ASP A 265 21.63 -6.56 -1.11
C ASP A 265 22.12 -7.25 -2.36
N ASN A 266 21.99 -6.53 -3.47
CA ASN A 266 22.49 -6.98 -4.76
C ASN A 266 23.87 -6.36 -4.98
N GLU A 267 24.94 -7.12 -4.77
CA GLU A 267 26.34 -6.68 -4.96
C GLU A 267 26.60 -6.05 -6.35
N GLU A 268 25.80 -6.36 -7.37
CA GLU A 268 25.90 -5.72 -8.69
C GLU A 268 25.52 -4.22 -8.69
N LEU A 269 24.87 -3.76 -7.61
CA LEU A 269 24.32 -2.42 -7.46
C LEU A 269 25.09 -1.56 -6.44
N ASP A 270 26.11 -2.09 -5.77
CA ASP A 270 26.86 -1.36 -4.72
C ASP A 270 27.43 -0.03 -5.23
N GLY A 271 27.82 0.03 -6.50
CA GLY A 271 28.36 1.23 -7.13
C GLY A 271 27.33 2.34 -7.38
N LEU A 272 26.02 2.08 -7.21
CA LEU A 272 24.98 3.09 -7.44
C LEU A 272 25.05 4.25 -6.42
N HIS A 273 25.39 3.97 -5.16
CA HIS A 273 25.58 5.01 -4.14
C HIS A 273 26.69 5.98 -4.56
N ASP A 274 27.83 5.45 -4.99
CA ASP A 274 28.96 6.26 -5.46
C ASP A 274 28.60 7.08 -6.71
N LEU A 275 27.76 6.55 -7.62
CA LEU A 275 27.29 7.30 -8.78
C LEU A 275 26.43 8.49 -8.39
N VAL A 276 25.49 8.32 -7.47
CA VAL A 276 24.60 9.41 -7.03
C VAL A 276 25.41 10.45 -6.26
N LYS A 277 26.29 10.01 -5.35
CA LYS A 277 27.19 10.88 -4.59
C LYS A 277 28.13 11.73 -5.48
N ALA A 278 28.45 11.25 -6.67
CA ALA A 278 29.28 11.98 -7.63
C ALA A 278 28.58 13.19 -8.27
N ILE A 279 27.25 13.32 -8.11
CA ILE A 279 26.49 14.45 -8.65
C ILE A 279 26.73 15.67 -7.74
N PRO A 280 27.29 16.79 -8.26
CA PRO A 280 27.57 17.96 -7.42
C PRO A 280 26.29 18.64 -6.91
N ASN A 281 26.32 19.13 -5.67
CA ASN A 281 25.22 19.90 -5.05
C ASN A 281 24.75 21.06 -5.92
N GLU A 282 25.66 21.78 -6.58
CA GLU A 282 25.31 22.85 -7.52
C GLU A 282 24.38 22.36 -8.64
N VAL A 283 24.58 21.15 -9.17
CA VAL A 283 23.70 20.58 -10.19
C VAL A 283 22.33 20.26 -9.60
N VAL A 284 22.29 19.66 -8.41
CA VAL A 284 21.05 19.28 -7.74
C VAL A 284 20.21 20.51 -7.37
N SER A 285 20.82 21.52 -6.73
CA SER A 285 20.15 22.78 -6.38
C SER A 285 19.62 23.52 -7.60
N ASN A 286 20.37 23.53 -8.71
CA ASN A 286 19.91 24.16 -9.94
C ASN A 286 18.68 23.44 -10.53
N ILE A 287 18.65 22.11 -10.48
CA ILE A 287 17.47 21.32 -10.90
C ILE A 287 16.29 21.63 -9.99
N GLN A 288 16.46 21.60 -8.67
CA GLN A 288 15.41 21.92 -7.71
C GLN A 288 14.83 23.33 -7.92
N LEU A 289 15.69 24.35 -7.98
CA LEU A 289 15.30 25.75 -8.20
C LEU A 289 14.60 25.94 -9.56
N TYR A 290 15.08 25.23 -10.58
CA TYR A 290 14.48 25.31 -11.91
C TYR A 290 13.07 24.70 -11.92
N LEU A 291 12.87 23.54 -11.29
CA LEU A 291 11.56 22.90 -11.18
C LEU A 291 10.61 23.78 -10.34
N ALA A 292 11.08 24.26 -9.19
CA ALA A 292 10.30 25.11 -8.29
C ALA A 292 9.76 26.37 -8.98
N LYS A 293 10.62 27.06 -9.74
CA LYS A 293 10.26 28.31 -10.45
C LYS A 293 9.21 28.11 -11.55
N ASN A 294 9.15 26.93 -12.17
CA ASN A 294 8.48 26.78 -13.46
C ASN A 294 7.33 25.78 -13.45
N TYR A 295 7.19 24.92 -12.43
CA TYR A 295 6.39 23.69 -12.56
C TYR A 295 5.19 23.55 -11.62
N SER A 296 5.02 24.43 -10.62
CA SER A 296 4.06 24.22 -9.52
C SER A 296 2.57 24.16 -9.91
N GLU A 297 2.16 24.65 -11.09
CA GLU A 297 0.73 24.75 -11.45
C GLU A 297 0.23 23.85 -12.61
N VAL A 298 1.09 23.21 -13.43
CA VAL A 298 0.69 22.78 -14.80
C VAL A 298 0.92 21.28 -15.13
N TYR A 299 1.57 20.51 -14.26
CA TYR A 299 2.02 19.16 -14.63
C TYR A 299 0.91 18.08 -14.75
N SER A 300 -0.23 18.26 -14.09
CA SER A 300 -1.24 17.20 -13.93
C SER A 300 -1.96 16.77 -15.22
N GLU A 301 -1.78 17.47 -16.35
CA GLU A 301 -2.58 17.21 -17.57
C GLU A 301 -1.79 16.62 -18.77
N ASN A 302 -0.49 16.89 -18.92
CA ASN A 302 0.22 16.69 -20.20
C ASN A 302 1.53 15.86 -20.15
N GLY A 303 1.90 15.27 -19.01
CA GLY A 303 3.08 14.39 -18.91
C GLY A 303 4.41 15.05 -19.34
N PHE A 304 5.32 14.28 -19.97
CA PHE A 304 6.62 14.79 -20.44
C PHE A 304 6.50 15.92 -21.48
N ASP A 305 5.48 15.87 -22.35
CA ASP A 305 5.24 16.93 -23.32
C ASP A 305 4.79 18.22 -22.62
N GLY A 306 4.01 18.10 -21.54
CA GLY A 306 3.70 19.21 -20.63
C GLY A 306 4.93 19.80 -19.97
N LEU A 307 5.82 18.94 -19.43
CA LEU A 307 7.11 19.36 -18.88
C LEU A 307 7.94 20.11 -19.93
N PHE A 308 8.08 19.54 -21.13
CA PHE A 308 8.83 20.16 -22.21
C PHE A 308 8.26 21.54 -22.58
N GLN A 309 6.94 21.67 -22.69
CA GLN A 309 6.26 22.94 -22.97
C GLN A 309 6.42 23.96 -21.84
N ILE A 310 6.36 23.54 -20.58
CA ILE A 310 6.56 24.42 -19.43
C ILE A 310 8.00 24.98 -19.43
N VAL A 311 8.96 24.12 -19.71
CA VAL A 311 10.40 24.39 -19.63
C VAL A 311 10.88 25.23 -20.81
N THR A 312 10.36 24.96 -22.01
CA THR A 312 10.86 25.55 -23.27
C THR A 312 9.88 26.56 -23.89
N GLY A 313 8.61 26.54 -23.48
CA GLY A 313 7.52 27.25 -24.15
C GLY A 313 7.07 26.60 -25.46
N ILE A 314 7.65 25.44 -25.83
CA ILE A 314 7.33 24.73 -27.07
C ILE A 314 6.19 23.74 -26.82
N ASP A 315 5.05 24.01 -27.43
CA ASP A 315 3.91 23.11 -27.45
C ASP A 315 4.15 21.93 -28.43
N ALA A 316 3.99 20.70 -27.93
CA ALA A 316 4.23 19.48 -28.69
C ALA A 316 3.24 19.31 -29.85
N GLU A 317 1.95 19.64 -29.66
CA GLU A 317 0.94 19.57 -30.72
C GLU A 317 1.25 20.57 -31.84
N VAL A 318 1.76 21.76 -31.48
CA VAL A 318 2.22 22.73 -32.47
C VAL A 318 3.42 22.22 -33.25
N MET A 319 4.36 21.53 -32.61
CA MET A 319 5.49 20.91 -33.32
C MET A 319 5.05 19.76 -34.22
N ASP A 320 4.04 18.99 -33.83
CA ASP A 320 3.42 17.96 -34.67
C ASP A 320 2.69 18.55 -35.88
N ASP A 321 2.01 19.68 -35.69
CA ASP A 321 1.36 20.41 -36.78
C ASP A 321 2.38 20.99 -37.76
N VAL A 322 3.50 21.54 -37.27
CA VAL A 322 4.64 21.97 -38.09
C VAL A 322 5.24 20.77 -38.83
N PHE A 323 5.44 19.64 -38.14
CA PHE A 323 5.92 18.41 -38.76
C PHE A 323 5.00 17.92 -39.88
N ARG A 324 3.69 17.92 -39.67
CA ARG A 324 2.71 17.48 -40.67
C ARG A 324 2.80 18.32 -41.94
N VAL A 325 3.02 19.63 -41.82
CA VAL A 325 3.26 20.47 -42.99
C VAL A 325 4.60 20.09 -43.65
N LEU A 326 5.70 20.04 -42.88
CA LEU A 326 7.03 19.79 -43.44
C LEU A 326 7.21 18.39 -44.05
N SER A 327 6.59 17.37 -43.48
CA SER A 327 6.61 15.98 -43.96
C SER A 327 5.88 15.79 -45.29
N VAL A 328 4.83 16.58 -45.54
CA VAL A 328 4.10 16.58 -46.82
C VAL A 328 4.86 17.36 -47.88
N THR A 329 5.59 18.41 -47.48
CA THR A 329 6.16 19.38 -48.42
C THR A 329 7.61 19.08 -48.81
N GLY A 330 8.35 18.36 -47.97
CA GLY A 330 9.77 18.06 -48.19
C GLY A 330 10.58 19.33 -48.48
N ASP A 331 11.38 19.31 -49.55
CA ASP A 331 12.20 20.46 -49.98
C ASP A 331 11.39 21.67 -50.49
N ASP A 332 10.08 21.52 -50.73
CA ASP A 332 9.19 22.57 -51.27
C ASP A 332 8.44 23.36 -50.16
N TRP A 333 8.94 23.34 -48.92
CA TRP A 333 8.34 24.08 -47.79
C TRP A 333 8.24 25.60 -48.03
N ALA A 334 9.08 26.14 -48.93
CA ALA A 334 9.09 27.56 -49.29
C ALA A 334 7.99 27.95 -50.31
N SER A 335 7.14 27.01 -50.74
CA SER A 335 5.99 27.32 -51.58
C SER A 335 5.01 28.25 -50.85
N LYS A 336 4.24 29.04 -51.62
CA LYS A 336 3.32 30.04 -51.04
C LYS A 336 2.29 29.42 -50.10
N ASP A 337 1.70 28.28 -50.49
CA ASP A 337 0.64 27.62 -49.73
C ASP A 337 1.17 27.01 -48.42
N ASN A 338 2.42 26.54 -48.44
CA ASN A 338 3.11 25.98 -47.26
C ASN A 338 3.52 27.07 -46.28
N LEU A 339 4.00 28.22 -46.77
CA LEU A 339 4.28 29.40 -45.96
C LEU A 339 3.01 29.92 -45.27
N GLU A 340 1.89 29.99 -45.98
CA GLU A 340 0.60 30.38 -45.40
C GLU A 340 0.12 29.38 -44.34
N SER A 341 0.38 28.08 -44.54
CA SER A 341 0.02 27.02 -43.58
C SER A 341 0.90 27.03 -42.32
N LEU A 342 2.21 27.17 -42.45
CA LEU A 342 3.12 27.29 -41.29
C LEU A 342 2.86 28.56 -40.49
N TYR A 343 2.53 29.64 -41.18
CA TYR A 343 2.21 30.91 -40.54
C TYR A 343 0.86 30.88 -39.81
N SER A 344 -0.12 30.14 -40.33
CA SER A 344 -1.42 30.01 -39.67
C SER A 344 -1.35 29.24 -38.36
N ILE A 345 -0.50 28.21 -38.27
CA ILE A 345 -0.25 27.44 -37.04
C ILE A 345 0.14 28.38 -35.89
N VAL A 346 1.11 29.25 -36.12
CA VAL A 346 1.66 30.12 -35.06
C VAL A 346 0.83 31.38 -34.80
N THR A 347 0.13 31.89 -35.81
CA THR A 347 -0.81 33.01 -35.60
C THR A 347 -2.10 32.59 -34.91
N SER A 348 -2.46 31.30 -34.97
CA SER A 348 -3.60 30.74 -34.25
C SER A 348 -3.29 30.48 -32.76
N SER A 349 -2.00 30.45 -32.40
CA SER A 349 -1.52 30.23 -31.03
C SER A 349 -0.53 31.31 -30.58
N PRO A 350 -0.96 32.59 -30.49
CA PRO A 350 -0.05 33.72 -30.23
C PRO A 350 0.66 33.66 -28.86
N GLY A 351 0.11 32.91 -27.90
CA GLY A 351 0.73 32.70 -26.58
C GLY A 351 2.08 32.00 -26.66
N ILE A 352 2.23 31.04 -27.58
CA ILE A 352 3.45 30.23 -27.72
C ILE A 352 4.66 31.07 -28.09
N ILE A 353 4.51 32.07 -28.97
CA ILE A 353 5.64 32.96 -29.31
C ILE A 353 6.14 33.72 -28.09
N ALA A 354 5.22 34.20 -27.24
CA ALA A 354 5.59 34.93 -26.03
C ALA A 354 6.28 33.99 -25.02
N GLU A 355 5.72 32.79 -24.83
CA GLU A 355 6.26 31.78 -23.93
C GLU A 355 7.66 31.31 -24.33
N MET A 356 7.87 30.95 -25.61
CA MET A 356 9.20 30.54 -26.08
C MET A 356 10.25 31.64 -25.88
N LYS A 357 9.90 32.91 -26.13
CA LYS A 357 10.81 34.04 -25.94
C LYS A 357 11.20 34.27 -24.49
N GLU A 358 10.31 33.90 -23.56
CA GLU A 358 10.56 34.03 -22.13
C GLU A 358 11.33 32.83 -21.57
N LYS A 359 10.93 31.61 -21.95
CA LYS A 359 11.37 30.36 -21.32
C LYS A 359 12.65 29.80 -21.92
N MET A 360 12.85 29.88 -23.25
CA MET A 360 14.04 29.34 -23.91
C MET A 360 15.38 29.88 -23.38
N PRO A 361 15.55 31.19 -23.11
CA PRO A 361 16.81 31.70 -22.56
C PRO A 361 17.14 31.10 -21.18
N ARG A 362 16.11 30.88 -20.34
CA ARG A 362 16.30 30.25 -19.02
C ARG A 362 16.67 28.78 -19.17
N PHE A 363 15.99 28.06 -20.06
CA PHE A 363 16.31 26.65 -20.35
C PHE A 363 17.74 26.50 -20.89
N GLN A 364 18.17 27.38 -21.79
CA GLN A 364 19.53 27.37 -22.32
C GLN A 364 20.58 27.54 -21.21
N GLN A 365 20.35 28.45 -20.27
CA GLN A 365 21.24 28.62 -19.12
C GLN A 365 21.37 27.33 -18.29
N GLN A 366 20.29 26.57 -18.10
CA GLN A 366 20.34 25.30 -17.37
C GLN A 366 21.14 24.23 -18.12
N ILE A 367 20.96 24.12 -19.44
CA ILE A 367 21.75 23.20 -20.27
C ILE A 367 23.25 23.53 -20.19
N GLN A 368 23.62 24.82 -20.20
CA GLN A 368 25.00 25.27 -20.07
C GLN A 368 25.62 24.89 -18.71
N THR A 369 24.86 25.07 -17.62
CA THR A 369 25.30 24.66 -16.29
C THR A 369 25.52 23.14 -16.23
N LEU A 370 24.55 22.35 -16.68
CA LEU A 370 24.66 20.89 -16.72
C LEU A 370 25.90 20.44 -17.51
N ASN A 371 26.10 21.01 -18.71
CA ASN A 371 27.24 20.68 -19.56
C ASN A 371 28.60 21.05 -18.96
N THR A 372 28.64 22.01 -18.03
CA THR A 372 29.87 22.38 -17.31
C THR A 372 30.30 21.28 -16.34
N HIS A 373 29.36 20.61 -15.68
CA HIS A 373 29.65 19.54 -14.71
C HIS A 373 29.67 18.13 -15.33
N LEU A 374 29.00 17.95 -16.47
CA LEU A 374 28.85 16.66 -17.15
C LEU A 374 30.18 15.90 -17.37
N PRO A 375 31.31 16.53 -17.77
CA PRO A 375 32.58 15.81 -17.93
C PRO A 375 33.09 15.15 -16.65
N THR A 376 32.87 15.78 -15.49
CA THR A 376 33.28 15.27 -14.19
C THR A 376 32.38 14.11 -13.78
N ILE A 377 31.06 14.27 -13.90
CA ILE A 377 30.08 13.22 -13.60
C ILE A 377 30.35 11.96 -14.44
N LEU A 378 30.53 12.13 -15.75
CA LEU A 378 30.81 11.00 -16.64
C LEU A 378 32.20 10.38 -16.42
N ALA A 379 33.15 11.12 -15.83
CA ALA A 379 34.44 10.55 -15.44
C ALA A 379 34.27 9.56 -14.29
N GLU A 380 33.52 9.93 -13.25
CA GLU A 380 33.22 9.04 -12.14
C GLU A 380 32.44 7.80 -12.60
N PHE A 381 31.45 7.99 -13.48
CA PHE A 381 30.66 6.88 -14.03
C PHE A 381 31.53 5.90 -14.82
N GLN A 382 32.56 6.40 -15.50
CA GLN A 382 33.55 5.55 -16.16
C GLN A 382 34.48 4.84 -15.18
N GLU A 383 34.95 5.53 -14.13
CA GLU A 383 35.85 4.95 -13.12
C GLU A 383 35.16 3.81 -12.35
N LEU A 384 33.87 3.96 -12.07
CA LEU A 384 33.01 2.93 -11.46
C LEU A 384 32.62 1.80 -12.43
N GLY A 385 32.98 1.90 -13.72
CA GLY A 385 32.80 0.85 -14.70
C GLY A 385 31.42 0.82 -15.38
N TYR A 386 30.56 1.82 -15.15
CA TYR A 386 29.25 1.95 -15.80
C TYR A 386 29.32 2.51 -17.22
N LEU A 387 30.44 3.16 -17.58
CA LEU A 387 30.70 3.67 -18.92
C LEU A 387 32.09 3.28 -19.39
N THR A 388 32.21 2.98 -20.68
CA THR A 388 33.52 2.96 -21.35
C THR A 388 33.97 4.38 -21.71
N GLU A 389 35.28 4.58 -21.87
CA GLU A 389 35.84 5.82 -22.42
C GLU A 389 35.19 6.24 -23.75
N LYS A 390 34.80 5.25 -24.58
CA LYS A 390 34.10 5.52 -25.84
C LYS A 390 32.69 6.07 -25.60
N GLN A 391 31.91 5.45 -24.72
CA GLN A 391 30.57 5.91 -24.33
C GLN A 391 30.63 7.32 -23.75
N LYS A 392 31.52 7.57 -22.78
CA LYS A 392 31.72 8.89 -22.18
C LYS A 392 31.96 9.98 -23.23
N ASN A 393 32.92 9.75 -24.14
CA ASN A 393 33.26 10.76 -25.16
C ASN A 393 32.10 11.01 -26.13
N LEU A 394 31.33 9.98 -26.46
CA LEU A 394 30.13 10.14 -27.30
C LEU A 394 29.05 10.94 -26.58
N ILE A 395 28.76 10.65 -25.31
CA ILE A 395 27.78 11.42 -24.52
C ILE A 395 28.18 12.90 -24.44
N LEU A 396 29.46 13.21 -24.26
CA LEU A 396 29.96 14.59 -24.27
C LEU A 396 29.79 15.29 -25.62
N GLU A 397 29.98 14.57 -26.73
CA GLU A 397 29.75 15.10 -28.08
C GLU A 397 28.26 15.40 -28.30
N GLU A 398 27.38 14.47 -27.93
CA GLU A 398 25.92 14.63 -28.05
C GLU A 398 25.39 15.75 -27.14
N ALA A 399 25.89 15.88 -25.92
CA ALA A 399 25.51 16.96 -25.01
C ALA A 399 25.86 18.35 -25.55
N LYS A 400 27.00 18.47 -26.25
CA LYS A 400 27.39 19.69 -26.96
C LYS A 400 26.47 19.99 -28.15
N ILE A 401 26.05 18.97 -28.89
CA ILE A 401 25.07 19.12 -29.98
C ILE A 401 23.73 19.63 -29.43
N ILE A 402 23.31 19.14 -28.26
CA ILE A 402 22.09 19.60 -27.58
C ILE A 402 22.19 21.08 -27.20
N GLU A 403 23.30 21.50 -26.59
CA GLU A 403 23.52 22.91 -26.22
C GLU A 403 23.54 23.85 -27.42
N GLU A 404 24.26 23.48 -28.49
CA GLU A 404 24.32 24.29 -29.73
C GLU A 404 22.93 24.41 -30.38
N ASN A 405 22.14 23.34 -30.41
CA ASN A 405 20.79 23.39 -31.00
C ASN A 405 19.78 24.10 -30.11
N THR A 406 19.96 24.08 -28.79
CA THR A 406 19.12 24.82 -27.86
C THR A 406 19.39 26.33 -27.98
N GLU A 407 20.64 26.75 -28.21
CA GLU A 407 21.00 28.14 -28.56
C GLU A 407 20.35 28.58 -29.89
N ILE A 408 20.37 27.71 -30.92
CA ILE A 408 19.72 27.99 -32.21
C ILE A 408 18.20 28.19 -32.04
N ILE A 409 17.56 27.37 -31.21
CA ILE A 409 16.13 27.50 -30.89
C ILE A 409 15.87 28.81 -30.17
N GLU A 410 16.68 29.15 -29.16
CA GLU A 410 16.58 30.41 -28.43
C GLU A 410 16.67 31.61 -29.38
N GLU A 411 17.71 31.69 -30.21
CA GLU A 411 17.87 32.77 -31.18
C GLU A 411 16.70 32.87 -32.17
N SER A 412 16.21 31.72 -32.63
CA SER A 412 15.10 31.64 -33.58
C SER A 412 13.78 32.04 -32.93
N SER A 413 13.59 31.71 -31.65
CA SER A 413 12.42 32.13 -30.88
C SER A 413 12.32 33.65 -30.80
N GLN A 414 13.45 34.36 -30.59
CA GLN A 414 13.49 35.81 -30.53
C GLN A 414 13.10 36.49 -31.86
N LYS A 415 13.38 35.81 -32.99
CA LYS A 415 13.09 36.29 -34.36
C LYS A 415 11.63 36.09 -34.78
N LEU A 416 10.83 35.29 -34.05
CA LEU A 416 9.40 35.10 -34.33
C LEU A 416 8.64 36.42 -34.25
N SER A 417 7.85 36.73 -35.29
CA SER A 417 7.10 37.98 -35.40
C SER A 417 5.81 37.82 -36.22
N THR A 418 4.68 38.23 -35.65
CA THR A 418 3.36 38.22 -36.30
C THR A 418 3.22 39.23 -37.45
N TRP A 419 4.29 39.94 -37.80
CA TRP A 419 4.29 40.95 -38.88
C TRP A 419 5.10 40.53 -40.10
N ASN A 420 5.83 39.41 -40.04
CA ASN A 420 6.70 38.94 -41.11
C ASN A 420 6.54 37.44 -41.35
N ILE A 421 5.71 37.08 -42.33
CA ILE A 421 5.42 35.70 -42.70
C ILE A 421 6.69 34.90 -43.03
N PHE A 422 7.60 35.44 -43.84
CA PHE A 422 8.82 34.74 -44.25
C PHE A 422 9.80 34.52 -43.09
N ALA A 423 9.98 35.52 -42.22
CA ALA A 423 10.88 35.39 -41.08
C ALA A 423 10.34 34.41 -40.04
N THR A 424 9.03 34.42 -39.80
CA THR A 424 8.37 33.54 -38.83
C THR A 424 8.37 32.10 -39.30
N THR A 425 8.01 31.82 -40.56
CA THR A 425 8.05 30.45 -41.08
C THR A 425 9.46 29.89 -41.11
N ASN A 426 10.47 30.68 -41.52
CA ASN A 426 11.85 30.24 -41.49
C ASN A 426 12.33 29.92 -40.06
N SER A 427 11.97 30.76 -39.08
CA SER A 427 12.33 30.53 -37.68
C SER A 427 11.67 29.26 -37.13
N LEU A 428 10.42 28.97 -37.50
CA LEU A 428 9.74 27.74 -37.09
C LEU A 428 10.35 26.48 -37.70
N VAL A 429 10.71 26.53 -38.98
CA VAL A 429 11.43 25.42 -39.61
C VAL A 429 12.76 25.19 -38.92
N THR A 430 13.52 26.25 -38.60
CA THR A 430 14.78 26.14 -37.86
C THR A 430 14.56 25.53 -36.48
N ILE A 431 13.59 26.02 -35.71
CA ILE A 431 13.24 25.47 -34.38
C ILE A 431 12.92 23.98 -34.48
N TYR A 432 12.06 23.59 -35.43
CA TYR A 432 11.66 22.21 -35.64
C TYR A 432 12.86 21.31 -35.98
N LEU A 433 13.73 21.74 -36.90
CA LEU A 433 14.91 20.95 -37.29
C LEU A 433 15.89 20.79 -36.11
N SER A 434 16.14 21.85 -35.34
CA SER A 434 16.98 21.79 -34.16
C SER A 434 16.38 20.91 -33.06
N TYR A 435 15.05 20.95 -32.88
CA TYR A 435 14.34 20.05 -31.97
C TYR A 435 14.54 18.58 -32.34
N GLN A 436 14.45 18.22 -33.63
CA GLN A 436 14.70 16.85 -34.08
C GLN A 436 16.16 16.42 -33.83
N ILE A 437 17.13 17.31 -34.04
CA ILE A 437 18.54 17.02 -33.73
C ILE A 437 18.73 16.75 -32.23
N ILE A 438 18.11 17.55 -31.35
CA ILE A 438 18.13 17.34 -29.90
C ILE A 438 17.53 15.98 -29.56
N LYS A 439 16.34 15.66 -30.08
CA LYS A 439 15.66 14.37 -29.87
C LYS A 439 16.53 13.18 -30.29
N ASP A 440 17.15 13.25 -31.46
CA ASP A 440 18.06 12.21 -31.95
C ASP A 440 19.30 12.07 -31.05
N SER A 441 19.83 13.18 -30.52
CA SER A 441 20.99 13.19 -29.62
C SER A 441 20.65 12.58 -28.25
N LEU A 442 19.48 12.92 -27.70
CA LEU A 442 18.94 12.28 -26.49
C LEU A 442 18.74 10.78 -26.68
N GLY A 443 18.26 10.35 -27.86
CA GLY A 443 18.13 8.93 -28.20
C GLY A 443 19.48 8.20 -28.18
N ARG A 444 20.55 8.82 -28.72
CA ARG A 444 21.90 8.26 -28.66
C ARG A 444 22.45 8.24 -27.23
N ILE A 445 22.29 9.30 -26.44
CA ILE A 445 22.68 9.31 -25.02
C ILE A 445 21.95 8.19 -24.24
N SER A 446 20.65 8.02 -24.49
CA SER A 446 19.86 6.95 -23.88
C SER A 446 20.40 5.56 -24.23
N GLU A 447 20.78 5.33 -25.49
CA GLU A 447 21.40 4.06 -25.91
C GLU A 447 22.76 3.83 -25.22
N GLU A 448 23.60 4.85 -25.10
CA GLU A 448 24.93 4.73 -24.49
C GLU A 448 24.88 4.59 -22.96
N THR A 449 23.79 5.01 -22.31
CA THR A 449 23.56 4.93 -20.85
C THR A 449 22.68 3.76 -20.43
N LYS A 450 22.41 2.81 -21.33
CA LYS A 450 21.51 1.67 -21.09
C LYS A 450 21.89 0.82 -19.87
N ASP A 451 23.18 0.62 -19.63
CA ASP A 451 23.65 -0.18 -18.48
C ASP A 451 23.35 0.53 -17.14
N ILE A 452 23.45 1.87 -17.11
CA ILE A 452 23.05 2.68 -15.95
C ILE A 452 21.53 2.59 -15.74
N GLN A 453 20.75 2.74 -16.81
CA GLN A 453 19.29 2.61 -16.75
C GLN A 453 18.87 1.23 -16.23
N GLU A 454 19.50 0.15 -16.70
CA GLU A 454 19.25 -1.21 -16.22
C GLU A 454 19.61 -1.39 -14.73
N ALA A 455 20.67 -0.76 -14.25
CA ALA A 455 21.05 -0.78 -12.83
C ALA A 455 20.01 -0.06 -11.95
N PHE A 456 19.58 1.15 -12.33
CA PHE A 456 18.51 1.87 -11.62
C PHE A 456 17.16 1.14 -11.68
N MET A 457 16.83 0.49 -12.81
CA MET A 457 15.62 -0.33 -12.90
C MET A 457 15.67 -1.54 -11.95
N LYS A 458 16.81 -2.22 -11.84
CA LYS A 458 17.00 -3.29 -10.84
C LYS A 458 16.86 -2.77 -9.40
N SER A 459 17.41 -1.58 -9.13
CA SER A 459 17.30 -0.91 -7.83
C SER A 459 15.85 -0.54 -7.51
N ALA A 460 15.06 -0.10 -8.50
CA ALA A 460 13.64 0.17 -8.38
C ALA A 460 12.79 -1.09 -8.14
N GLU A 461 13.23 -2.27 -8.60
CA GLU A 461 12.59 -3.54 -8.23
C GLU A 461 12.84 -3.88 -6.75
N SER A 462 14.05 -3.64 -6.24
CA SER A 462 14.38 -3.78 -4.80
C SER A 462 13.62 -2.79 -3.91
N HIS A 463 13.18 -1.66 -4.47
CA HIS A 463 12.38 -0.67 -3.74
C HIS A 463 10.99 -1.20 -3.33
N LYS A 464 10.41 -2.15 -4.07
CA LYS A 464 9.03 -2.63 -3.83
C LYS A 464 8.91 -3.43 -2.52
N LEU A 465 7.77 -3.29 -1.84
CA LEU A 465 7.45 -4.08 -0.64
C LEU A 465 7.54 -5.60 -0.85
N GLY A 466 7.14 -6.11 -2.01
CA GLY A 466 7.27 -7.54 -2.31
C GLY A 466 8.71 -8.06 -2.22
N ALA A 467 9.72 -7.24 -2.54
CA ALA A 467 11.13 -7.59 -2.36
C ALA A 467 11.51 -7.64 -0.88
N VAL A 468 11.06 -6.65 -0.10
CA VAL A 468 11.26 -6.58 1.35
C VAL A 468 10.60 -7.76 2.08
N ILE A 469 9.33 -8.03 1.78
CA ILE A 469 8.55 -9.13 2.37
C ILE A 469 9.17 -10.48 2.02
N SER A 470 9.60 -10.66 0.77
CA SER A 470 10.30 -11.88 0.34
C SER A 470 11.61 -12.09 1.11
N ALA A 471 12.38 -11.02 1.31
CA ALA A 471 13.62 -11.05 2.06
C ALA A 471 13.41 -11.40 3.54
N LEU A 472 12.55 -10.66 4.23
CA LEU A 472 12.22 -10.89 5.63
C LEU A 472 11.60 -12.28 5.82
N GLY A 473 10.77 -12.73 4.87
CA GLY A 473 10.21 -14.06 4.82
C GLY A 473 11.28 -15.15 4.72
N ALA A 474 12.26 -14.97 3.83
CA ALA A 474 13.33 -15.94 3.63
C ALA A 474 14.16 -16.15 4.91
N LEU A 475 14.39 -15.09 5.70
CA LEU A 475 15.03 -15.18 7.03
C LEU A 475 14.24 -16.06 8.01
N LYS A 476 12.91 -16.10 7.88
CA LYS A 476 12.00 -16.97 8.65
C LYS A 476 11.69 -18.32 7.96
N GLY A 477 12.30 -18.62 6.81
CA GLY A 477 12.00 -19.84 6.03
C GLY A 477 10.62 -19.84 5.37
N ARG A 478 10.04 -18.66 5.18
CA ARG A 478 8.75 -18.39 4.54
C ARG A 478 8.94 -17.88 3.11
N GLU A 479 8.00 -18.20 2.25
CA GLU A 479 7.91 -17.78 0.85
C GLU A 479 6.48 -17.27 0.65
N TYR A 480 6.33 -15.98 0.38
CA TYR A 480 5.03 -15.34 0.14
C TYR A 480 4.67 -15.47 -1.34
N THR A 481 3.48 -15.97 -1.63
CA THR A 481 3.01 -16.22 -3.00
C THR A 481 1.55 -15.81 -3.14
N ASP A 482 1.07 -15.66 -4.38
CA ASP A 482 -0.36 -15.46 -4.67
C ASP A 482 -1.27 -16.55 -4.07
N SER A 483 -0.71 -17.73 -3.79
CA SER A 483 -1.41 -18.87 -3.19
C SER A 483 -1.37 -18.89 -1.66
N GLY A 484 -0.80 -17.86 -1.03
CA GLY A 484 -0.59 -17.73 0.40
C GLY A 484 0.86 -17.98 0.83
N VAL A 485 1.05 -18.11 2.15
CA VAL A 485 2.36 -18.29 2.78
C VAL A 485 2.80 -19.74 2.67
N ILE A 486 3.91 -19.97 1.98
CA ILE A 486 4.57 -21.28 1.92
C ILE A 486 5.68 -21.30 2.95
N VAL A 487 5.66 -22.26 3.85
CA VAL A 487 6.75 -22.43 4.81
C VAL A 487 7.54 -23.69 4.49
N THR A 488 8.87 -23.57 4.51
CA THR A 488 9.79 -24.66 4.22
C THR A 488 10.45 -25.16 5.49
N GLY A 489 10.09 -26.37 5.92
CA GLY A 489 10.75 -27.09 7.01
C GLY A 489 11.75 -28.14 6.50
N THR A 490 12.64 -28.59 7.37
CA THR A 490 13.51 -29.76 7.11
C THR A 490 13.07 -30.92 7.98
N SER A 491 12.80 -32.09 7.38
CA SER A 491 12.46 -33.30 8.11
C SER A 491 13.66 -33.85 8.89
N GLU A 492 13.40 -34.69 9.90
CA GLU A 492 14.46 -35.44 10.61
C GLU A 492 15.34 -36.29 9.67
N SER A 493 14.81 -36.65 8.49
CA SER A 493 15.53 -37.39 7.44
C SER A 493 16.30 -36.50 6.46
N GLY A 494 16.30 -35.18 6.66
CA GLY A 494 17.00 -34.19 5.82
C GLY A 494 16.26 -33.81 4.53
N GLY A 495 14.99 -34.21 4.37
CA GLY A 495 14.15 -33.83 3.24
C GLY A 495 13.49 -32.47 3.47
N LYS A 496 13.44 -31.61 2.44
CA LYS A 496 12.66 -30.36 2.51
C LYS A 496 11.17 -30.68 2.42
N ILE A 497 10.39 -30.15 3.35
CA ILE A 497 8.92 -30.21 3.36
C ILE A 497 8.42 -28.79 3.12
N LYS A 498 7.56 -28.60 2.12
CA LYS A 498 6.85 -27.33 1.88
C LYS A 498 5.41 -27.48 2.36
N LEU A 499 4.95 -26.58 3.22
CA LEU A 499 3.58 -26.48 3.71
C LEU A 499 2.98 -25.16 3.22
N ASN A 500 1.77 -25.19 2.66
CA ASN A 500 0.99 -23.98 2.46
C ASN A 500 0.23 -23.67 3.77
N LEU A 501 0.77 -22.72 4.54
CA LEU A 501 0.28 -22.34 5.87
C LEU A 501 -1.12 -21.73 5.78
N THR A 502 -1.33 -20.81 4.83
CA THR A 502 -2.62 -20.19 4.55
C THR A 502 -3.73 -21.23 4.34
N SER A 503 -3.48 -22.21 3.48
CA SER A 503 -4.43 -23.29 3.22
C SER A 503 -4.69 -24.16 4.45
N ALA A 504 -3.66 -24.44 5.26
CA ALA A 504 -3.80 -25.23 6.47
C ALA A 504 -4.65 -24.50 7.53
N ILE A 505 -4.45 -23.20 7.71
CA ILE A 505 -5.27 -22.35 8.59
C ILE A 505 -6.72 -22.34 8.10
N GLN A 506 -6.96 -22.07 6.82
CA GLN A 506 -8.31 -22.04 6.25
C GLN A 506 -9.05 -23.39 6.38
N ILE A 507 -8.35 -24.52 6.20
CA ILE A 507 -8.91 -25.86 6.42
C ILE A 507 -9.31 -26.03 7.88
N TYR A 508 -8.48 -25.59 8.82
CA TYR A 508 -8.76 -25.69 10.24
C TYR A 508 -9.99 -24.84 10.64
N GLU A 509 -10.02 -23.57 10.24
CA GLU A 509 -11.09 -22.63 10.61
C GLU A 509 -12.44 -23.01 9.98
N ARG A 510 -12.46 -23.32 8.69
CA ARG A 510 -13.69 -23.79 8.03
C ARG A 510 -14.11 -25.15 8.54
N GLY A 511 -13.14 -26.00 8.86
CA GLY A 511 -13.37 -27.32 9.44
C GLY A 511 -14.05 -27.23 10.80
N ILE A 512 -13.54 -26.39 11.71
CA ILE A 512 -14.10 -26.28 13.05
C ILE A 512 -15.52 -25.69 13.02
N ALA A 513 -15.75 -24.66 12.20
CA ALA A 513 -17.09 -24.07 12.04
C ALA A 513 -18.12 -25.09 11.52
N LEU A 514 -17.73 -25.91 10.53
CA LEU A 514 -18.61 -26.96 10.00
C LEU A 514 -18.91 -28.03 11.06
N VAL A 515 -17.91 -28.41 11.85
CA VAL A 515 -18.06 -29.41 12.90
C VAL A 515 -18.92 -28.89 14.06
N GLU A 516 -18.82 -27.61 14.40
CA GLU A 516 -19.72 -26.95 15.36
C GLU A 516 -21.17 -26.92 14.86
N GLU A 517 -21.40 -26.62 13.57
CA GLU A 517 -22.73 -26.68 12.95
C GLU A 517 -23.31 -28.10 12.98
N GLN A 518 -22.48 -29.12 12.69
CA GLN A 518 -22.87 -30.53 12.77
C GLN A 518 -23.24 -30.93 14.20
N GLN A 519 -22.46 -30.51 15.20
CA GLN A 519 -22.76 -30.78 16.61
C GLN A 519 -24.08 -30.13 17.02
N ALA A 520 -24.28 -28.84 16.72
CA ALA A 520 -25.53 -28.13 17.00
C ALA A 520 -26.74 -28.80 16.33
N THR A 521 -26.56 -29.34 15.13
CA THR A 521 -27.59 -30.10 14.42
C THR A 521 -27.89 -31.43 15.10
N CYS A 522 -26.88 -32.17 15.56
CA CYS A 522 -27.05 -33.41 16.31
C CYS A 522 -27.82 -33.16 17.62
N ASP A 523 -27.44 -32.12 18.36
CA ASP A 523 -28.09 -31.73 19.61
C ASP A 523 -29.57 -31.39 19.38
N LYS A 524 -29.87 -30.66 18.29
CA LYS A 524 -31.24 -30.34 17.91
C LYS A 524 -32.06 -31.56 17.51
N ILE A 525 -31.47 -32.51 16.78
CA ILE A 525 -32.14 -33.76 16.40
C ILE A 525 -32.47 -34.59 17.64
N ARG A 526 -31.53 -34.67 18.59
CA ARG A 526 -31.71 -35.32 19.89
C ARG A 526 -32.83 -34.68 20.70
N GLU A 527 -32.82 -33.35 20.82
CA GLU A 527 -33.87 -32.60 21.53
C GLU A 527 -35.26 -32.87 20.93
N LEU A 528 -35.38 -32.80 19.60
CA LEU A 528 -36.65 -33.07 18.90
C LEU A 528 -37.14 -34.50 19.11
N PHE A 529 -36.24 -35.49 19.14
CA PHE A 529 -36.62 -36.87 19.41
C PHE A 529 -37.14 -37.06 20.84
N GLU A 530 -36.48 -36.46 21.82
CA GLU A 530 -36.93 -36.48 23.21
C GLU A 530 -38.28 -35.76 23.37
N SER A 531 -38.40 -34.56 22.80
CA SER A 531 -39.54 -33.67 23.01
C SER A 531 -40.79 -34.08 22.22
N GLU A 532 -40.64 -34.44 20.95
CA GLU A 532 -41.76 -34.70 20.04
C GLU A 532 -42.14 -36.18 20.00
N TYR A 533 -41.16 -37.09 20.10
CA TYR A 533 -41.42 -38.51 19.93
C TYR A 533 -41.53 -39.25 21.28
N LEU A 534 -40.49 -39.21 22.14
CA LEU A 534 -40.51 -39.95 23.41
C LEU A 534 -41.61 -39.45 24.35
N ASN A 535 -41.73 -38.13 24.51
CA ASN A 535 -42.76 -37.54 25.36
C ASN A 535 -44.19 -37.82 24.83
N ASP A 536 -44.43 -37.75 23.52
CA ASP A 536 -45.73 -38.08 22.95
C ASP A 536 -46.05 -39.57 23.14
N PHE A 537 -45.08 -40.46 22.94
CA PHE A 537 -45.24 -41.89 23.20
C PHE A 537 -45.63 -42.16 24.66
N ILE A 538 -44.88 -41.61 25.61
CA ILE A 538 -45.16 -41.73 27.05
C ILE A 538 -46.55 -41.18 27.37
N LYS A 539 -46.88 -39.99 26.86
CA LYS A 539 -48.19 -39.37 27.07
C LYS A 539 -49.32 -40.23 26.52
N ARG A 540 -49.18 -40.83 25.34
CA ARG A 540 -50.20 -41.72 24.75
C ARG A 540 -50.34 -43.01 25.56
N ARG A 541 -49.22 -43.60 25.99
CA ARG A 541 -49.21 -44.78 26.87
C ARG A 541 -49.96 -44.48 28.16
N ASP A 542 -49.61 -43.40 28.85
CA ASP A 542 -50.19 -43.04 30.14
C ASP A 542 -51.69 -42.76 30.01
N ASN A 543 -52.13 -42.12 28.92
CA ASN A 543 -53.56 -41.95 28.61
C ASN A 543 -54.31 -43.28 28.39
N VAL A 544 -53.65 -44.29 27.83
CA VAL A 544 -54.24 -45.64 27.67
C VAL A 544 -54.33 -46.35 29.01
N VAL A 545 -53.24 -46.32 29.79
CA VAL A 545 -53.19 -46.91 31.13
C VAL A 545 -54.24 -46.27 32.05
N GLU A 546 -54.36 -44.95 32.06
CA GLU A 546 -55.36 -44.23 32.86
C GLU A 546 -56.80 -44.65 32.48
N LYS A 547 -57.08 -44.85 31.19
CA LYS A 547 -58.38 -45.35 30.73
C LYS A 547 -58.63 -46.80 31.17
N ILE A 548 -57.61 -47.65 31.15
CA ILE A 548 -57.70 -49.03 31.64
C ILE A 548 -57.96 -49.04 33.15
N GLU A 549 -57.18 -48.29 33.92
CA GLU A 549 -57.36 -48.16 35.37
C GLU A 549 -58.77 -47.64 35.71
N ASN A 550 -59.28 -46.67 34.94
CA ASN A 550 -60.64 -46.18 35.10
C ASN A 550 -61.70 -47.28 34.88
N MET A 551 -61.52 -48.11 33.84
CA MET A 551 -62.38 -49.25 33.51
C MET A 551 -62.38 -50.32 34.61
N GLU A 552 -61.21 -50.65 35.14
CA GLU A 552 -61.07 -51.68 36.18
C GLU A 552 -61.56 -51.20 37.55
N ALA A 553 -61.36 -49.93 37.87
CA ALA A 553 -61.84 -49.33 39.11
C ALA A 553 -63.35 -49.07 39.10
N ASN A 554 -63.93 -48.75 37.94
CA ASN A 554 -65.35 -48.39 37.79
C ASN A 554 -66.10 -49.29 36.79
N PRO A 555 -66.11 -50.62 36.95
CA PRO A 555 -66.59 -51.55 35.94
C PRO A 555 -68.08 -51.40 35.58
N HIS A 556 -68.87 -50.82 36.49
CA HIS A 556 -70.29 -50.52 36.26
C HIS A 556 -70.50 -49.39 35.23
N ASP A 557 -69.61 -48.40 35.18
CA ASP A 557 -69.77 -47.25 34.28
C ASP A 557 -69.57 -47.64 32.81
N TYR A 558 -68.97 -48.82 32.60
CA TYR A 558 -68.72 -49.43 31.29
C TYR A 558 -69.72 -50.51 30.89
N GLN A 559 -70.88 -50.57 31.57
CA GLN A 559 -71.97 -51.52 31.27
C GLN A 559 -72.45 -51.45 29.81
N TYR A 560 -72.29 -50.28 29.16
CA TYR A 560 -72.64 -50.05 27.76
C TYR A 560 -71.83 -50.91 26.76
N LEU A 561 -70.65 -51.42 27.16
CA LEU A 561 -69.79 -52.23 26.29
C LEU A 561 -70.37 -53.61 25.94
N LEU A 562 -71.37 -54.10 26.68
CA LEU A 562 -72.00 -55.38 26.40
C LEU A 562 -72.97 -55.32 25.18
N GLY A 563 -73.29 -54.13 24.66
CA GLY A 563 -74.18 -53.91 23.52
C GLY A 563 -75.63 -53.57 23.91
N ASP A 564 -76.53 -53.45 22.94
CA ASP A 564 -77.92 -53.03 23.16
C ASP A 564 -78.78 -54.15 23.78
N TYR A 565 -78.87 -54.16 25.11
CA TYR A 565 -79.83 -54.99 25.82
C TYR A 565 -81.16 -54.27 26.09
N PRO A 566 -82.28 -55.02 26.28
CA PRO A 566 -83.52 -54.46 26.79
C PRO A 566 -83.31 -53.76 28.14
N PRO A 567 -84.02 -52.65 28.46
CA PRO A 567 -83.85 -51.88 29.71
C PRO A 567 -83.94 -52.71 31.01
N SER A 568 -84.59 -53.87 30.95
CA SER A 568 -84.72 -54.82 32.06
C SER A 568 -83.44 -55.63 32.33
N ALA A 569 -82.63 -55.92 31.32
CA ALA A 569 -81.40 -56.72 31.48
C ALA A 569 -80.31 -55.94 32.22
N TYR A 570 -80.22 -54.62 32.03
CA TYR A 570 -79.35 -53.71 32.79
C TYR A 570 -79.65 -53.67 34.29
N ARG A 571 -80.85 -54.10 34.72
CA ARG A 571 -81.23 -54.20 36.14
C ARG A 571 -80.88 -55.55 36.79
N VAL A 572 -80.52 -56.56 35.98
CA VAL A 572 -80.30 -57.95 36.44
C VAL A 572 -78.84 -58.37 36.29
N TYR A 573 -78.18 -57.94 35.21
CA TYR A 573 -76.76 -58.25 34.95
C TYR A 573 -75.93 -56.99 35.14
N GLN A 574 -75.10 -56.97 36.19
CA GLN A 574 -74.20 -55.86 36.50
C GLN A 574 -72.76 -56.31 36.32
N ILE A 575 -71.95 -55.59 35.54
CA ILE A 575 -70.51 -55.84 35.50
C ILE A 575 -69.93 -55.47 36.87
N LYS A 576 -69.39 -56.48 37.56
CA LYS A 576 -68.80 -56.33 38.89
C LYS A 576 -67.28 -56.24 38.87
N ARG A 577 -66.65 -56.68 37.79
CA ARG A 577 -65.22 -56.63 37.59
C ARG A 577 -64.93 -56.60 36.09
N ILE A 578 -64.06 -55.71 35.68
CA ILE A 578 -63.35 -55.72 34.41
C ILE A 578 -61.89 -55.92 34.76
N GLU A 579 -61.21 -56.78 34.02
CA GLU A 579 -59.78 -56.99 34.11
C GLU A 579 -59.27 -56.96 32.67
N VAL A 580 -58.44 -55.98 32.38
CA VAL A 580 -57.89 -55.75 31.05
C VAL A 580 -56.48 -56.32 31.08
N ASP A 581 -56.29 -57.44 30.40
CA ASP A 581 -54.95 -57.95 30.12
C ASP A 581 -54.38 -57.15 28.94
N TYR A 582 -53.29 -56.42 29.17
CA TYR A 582 -52.66 -55.59 28.16
C TYR A 582 -51.15 -55.76 28.17
N ASP A 583 -50.59 -55.73 26.97
CA ASP A 583 -49.15 -55.63 26.71
C ASP A 583 -48.97 -54.44 25.77
N ILE A 584 -48.48 -53.32 26.29
CA ILE A 584 -48.11 -52.16 25.48
C ILE A 584 -46.61 -52.32 25.18
N PRO A 585 -46.23 -52.76 23.97
CA PRO A 585 -44.83 -52.91 23.63
C PRO A 585 -44.16 -51.53 23.73
N GLY A 586 -42.98 -51.47 24.36
CA GLY A 586 -42.11 -50.31 24.22
C GLY A 586 -41.67 -50.18 22.77
N ASP A 587 -41.50 -48.96 22.27
CA ASP A 587 -40.93 -48.74 20.93
C ASP A 587 -39.40 -48.87 20.93
N ILE A 588 -38.94 -50.04 21.39
CA ILE A 588 -37.52 -50.35 21.54
C ILE A 588 -36.84 -50.32 20.16
N GLY A 589 -37.53 -50.76 19.11
CA GLY A 589 -36.95 -50.87 17.76
C GLY A 589 -36.65 -49.53 17.10
N PHE A 590 -37.57 -48.56 17.17
CA PHE A 590 -37.31 -47.23 16.62
C PHE A 590 -36.34 -46.44 17.51
N GLN A 591 -36.50 -46.52 18.83
CA GLN A 591 -35.60 -45.88 19.77
C GLN A 591 -34.15 -46.36 19.59
N GLU A 592 -33.92 -47.68 19.57
CA GLU A 592 -32.59 -48.26 19.35
C GLU A 592 -32.02 -47.87 17.97
N SER A 593 -32.86 -47.85 16.92
CA SER A 593 -32.41 -47.43 15.58
C SER A 593 -32.01 -45.95 15.54
N PHE A 594 -32.74 -45.09 16.25
CA PHE A 594 -32.46 -43.66 16.31
C PHE A 594 -31.24 -43.35 17.19
N GLU A 595 -31.12 -43.99 18.35
CA GLU A 595 -29.95 -43.90 19.23
C GLU A 595 -28.68 -44.33 18.48
N ASN A 596 -28.72 -45.45 17.74
CA ASN A 596 -27.60 -45.89 16.90
C ASN A 596 -27.22 -44.88 15.81
N LEU A 597 -28.21 -44.23 15.19
CA LEU A 597 -27.96 -43.18 14.20
C LEU A 597 -27.29 -41.96 14.83
N LEU A 598 -27.80 -41.50 15.98
CA LEU A 598 -27.20 -40.37 16.71
C LEU A 598 -25.79 -40.70 17.18
N GLU A 599 -25.56 -41.88 17.76
CA GLU A 599 -24.22 -42.33 18.15
C GLU A 599 -23.26 -42.34 16.97
N HIS A 600 -23.72 -42.76 15.78
CA HIS A 600 -22.91 -42.72 14.58
C HIS A 600 -22.54 -41.29 14.16
N LEU A 601 -23.50 -40.37 14.12
CA LEU A 601 -23.26 -38.97 13.78
C LEU A 601 -22.32 -38.29 14.77
N GLU A 602 -22.54 -38.50 16.08
CA GLU A 602 -21.67 -37.98 17.13
C GLU A 602 -20.26 -38.57 17.07
N MET A 603 -20.13 -39.84 16.69
CA MET A 603 -18.82 -40.44 16.44
C MET A 603 -18.12 -39.77 15.23
N GLU A 604 -18.84 -39.45 14.16
CA GLU A 604 -18.26 -38.73 13.00
C GLU A 604 -17.83 -37.30 13.36
N VAL A 605 -18.65 -36.58 14.14
CA VAL A 605 -18.30 -35.26 14.69
C VAL A 605 -17.03 -35.36 15.54
N ASN A 606 -16.97 -36.33 16.46
CA ASN A 606 -15.79 -36.54 17.32
C ASN A 606 -14.52 -36.90 16.52
N LYS A 607 -14.63 -37.73 15.48
CA LYS A 607 -13.50 -38.04 14.58
C LYS A 607 -13.01 -36.80 13.82
N SER A 608 -13.94 -35.95 13.40
CA SER A 608 -13.61 -34.71 12.70
C SER A 608 -12.91 -33.73 13.65
N LEU A 609 -13.39 -33.57 14.89
CA LEU A 609 -12.71 -32.81 15.95
C LEU A 609 -11.30 -33.34 16.23
N GLN A 610 -11.12 -34.66 16.33
CA GLN A 610 -9.81 -35.26 16.53
C GLN A 610 -8.85 -34.96 15.36
N THR A 611 -9.35 -35.06 14.13
CA THR A 611 -8.54 -34.76 12.93
C THR A 611 -8.12 -33.29 12.88
N LEU A 612 -9.05 -32.37 13.18
CA LEU A 612 -8.75 -30.94 13.28
C LEU A 612 -7.78 -30.63 14.43
N GLY A 613 -7.91 -31.33 15.56
CA GLY A 613 -6.98 -31.25 16.67
C GLY A 613 -5.55 -31.62 16.27
N ILE A 614 -5.38 -32.69 15.49
CA ILE A 614 -4.06 -33.09 14.95
C ILE A 614 -3.49 -32.02 14.01
N ILE A 615 -4.33 -31.44 13.13
CA ILE A 615 -3.90 -30.33 12.25
C ILE A 615 -3.40 -29.16 13.08
N ARG A 616 -4.17 -28.75 14.10
CA ARG A 616 -3.79 -27.67 15.01
C ARG A 616 -2.47 -27.94 15.74
N GLU A 617 -2.34 -29.10 16.38
CA GLU A 617 -1.10 -29.47 17.09
C GLU A 617 0.12 -29.46 16.16
N THR A 618 -0.07 -29.88 14.90
CA THR A 618 0.99 -29.86 13.89
C THR A 618 1.39 -28.42 13.53
N LEU A 619 0.42 -27.50 13.44
CA LEU A 619 0.67 -26.08 13.20
C LEU A 619 1.36 -25.42 14.41
N GLU A 620 0.89 -25.68 15.63
CA GLU A 620 1.49 -25.14 16.86
C GLU A 620 2.96 -25.57 17.02
N GLN A 621 3.25 -26.88 16.86
CA GLN A 621 4.63 -27.39 16.90
C GLN A 621 5.53 -26.76 15.83
N PHE A 622 4.95 -26.40 14.68
CA PHE A 622 5.68 -25.74 13.62
C PHE A 622 6.08 -24.31 14.02
N PHE A 623 5.14 -23.52 14.55
CA PHE A 623 5.43 -22.17 15.06
C PHE A 623 6.45 -22.16 16.20
N GLU A 624 6.37 -23.12 17.15
CA GLU A 624 7.38 -23.25 18.21
C GLU A 624 8.79 -23.48 17.65
N LYS A 625 8.90 -24.29 16.59
CA LYS A 625 10.19 -24.58 15.95
C LYS A 625 10.74 -23.37 15.19
N GLU A 626 9.86 -22.61 14.55
CA GLU A 626 10.22 -21.36 13.90
C GLU A 626 10.74 -20.33 14.91
N GLU A 627 10.05 -20.15 16.04
CA GLU A 627 10.47 -19.24 17.11
C GLU A 627 11.86 -19.62 17.66
N GLU A 628 12.15 -20.91 17.81
CA GLU A 628 13.47 -21.40 18.22
C GLU A 628 14.56 -21.02 17.19
N ILE A 629 14.27 -21.14 15.90
CA ILE A 629 15.20 -20.78 14.81
C ILE A 629 15.43 -19.27 14.79
N ALA A 630 14.35 -18.47 14.81
CA ALA A 630 14.44 -17.03 14.82
C ALA A 630 15.29 -16.54 16.01
N ASN A 631 15.00 -17.03 17.22
CA ASN A 631 15.78 -16.69 18.41
C ASN A 631 17.27 -17.09 18.28
N SER A 632 17.57 -18.20 17.61
CA SER A 632 18.96 -18.63 17.40
C SER A 632 19.76 -17.74 16.43
N ILE A 633 19.07 -17.10 15.49
CA ILE A 633 19.66 -16.17 14.51
C ILE A 633 19.82 -14.79 15.14
N PHE A 634 18.78 -14.29 15.84
CA PHE A 634 18.77 -12.93 16.41
C PHE A 634 19.47 -12.80 17.77
N GLN A 635 19.70 -13.88 18.53
CA GLN A 635 20.53 -13.85 19.76
C GLN A 635 22.01 -14.18 19.51
N GLY A 636 22.39 -14.42 18.25
CA GLY A 636 23.78 -14.64 17.83
C GLY A 636 24.55 -13.36 17.48
N ALA A 637 23.91 -12.19 17.55
CA ALA A 637 24.49 -10.87 17.32
C ALA A 637 25.00 -10.23 18.63
#